data_AF-A0A3N2ASE9-F1
#
_entry.id   AF-A0A3N2ASE9-F1
#
_cell.length_a   1.000
_cell.length_b   1.000
_cell.length_c   1.000
_cell.angle_alpha   90.00
_cell.angle_beta   90.00
_cell.angle_gamma   90.00
#
_symmetry.space_group_name_H-M   'P 1'
#
loop_
_entity.id
_entity.type
_entity.pdbx_description
1 polymer ?
#
loop_
_entity_poly.entity_id
_entity_poly.type
_entity_poly.pdbx_seq_one_letter_code
_entity_poly.pdbx_strand_id
1 'polypeptide(L)'
;MSTIKIIVKEAIDTIEEMLPKVARGVAEKSGRLSSKTRQIKQQIEAKDRELAGSQRAPDRPRDHDAPDRVTPEADRLEGPRRPEQYEVYYEMTLDEVDWARSRSVHFNRANTALDEAMQTDADFEDWMESVSPGIADRVAQPGGRQNPSPADFIWHHAHPDTVLGRNGVMQLVPTPQHTPGSLWWGILHPGNRGGFAIWGKK
;
A
#
# COMPACT_ATOMS: atom_id res chain seq x y z
N MET A 1 -40.99 32.57 42.16
CA MET A 1 -40.71 31.76 40.95
C MET A 1 -39.44 30.98 41.21
N SER A 2 -39.44 29.66 40.97
CA SER A 2 -38.40 28.73 41.46
C SER A 2 -37.11 28.78 40.62
N THR A 3 -35.97 28.95 41.30
CA THR A 3 -34.60 29.07 40.76
C THR A 3 -34.21 27.93 39.81
N ILE A 4 -34.81 26.74 39.99
CA ILE A 4 -34.59 25.57 39.14
C ILE A 4 -35.12 25.78 37.71
N LYS A 5 -36.21 26.55 37.54
CA LYS A 5 -36.77 26.84 36.20
C LYS A 5 -35.92 27.81 35.38
N ILE A 6 -35.06 28.61 36.03
CA ILE A 6 -34.18 29.57 35.37
C ILE A 6 -32.97 28.85 34.79
N ILE A 7 -32.36 27.95 35.57
CA ILE A 7 -31.16 27.18 35.16
C ILE A 7 -31.44 26.28 33.96
N VAL A 8 -32.62 25.64 33.92
CA VAL A 8 -32.99 24.78 32.78
C VAL A 8 -33.21 25.60 31.49
N LYS A 9 -33.70 26.83 31.62
CA LYS A 9 -33.94 27.70 30.46
C LYS A 9 -32.62 28.22 29.86
N GLU A 10 -31.68 28.65 30.70
CA GLU A 10 -30.35 29.12 30.24
C GLU A 10 -29.55 28.01 29.55
N ALA A 11 -29.67 26.76 30.01
CA ALA A 11 -29.02 25.62 29.36
C ALA A 11 -29.60 25.31 27.97
N ILE A 12 -30.92 25.46 27.79
CA ILE A 12 -31.59 25.24 26.50
C ILE A 12 -31.25 26.37 25.52
N ASP A 13 -31.30 27.62 25.97
CA ASP A 13 -30.99 28.79 25.15
C ASP A 13 -29.54 28.74 24.63
N THR A 14 -28.61 28.25 25.45
CA THR A 14 -27.19 28.05 25.06
C THR A 14 -27.04 26.99 23.97
N ILE A 15 -27.79 25.88 24.05
CA ILE A 15 -27.74 24.80 23.04
C ILE A 15 -28.32 25.28 21.71
N GLU A 16 -29.41 26.04 21.73
CA GLU A 16 -30.02 26.61 20.53
C GLU A 16 -29.11 27.62 19.82
N GLU A 17 -28.27 28.36 20.55
CA GLU A 17 -27.32 29.31 19.96
C GLU A 17 -26.10 28.63 19.30
N MET A 18 -25.74 27.42 19.74
CA MET A 18 -24.59 26.68 19.21
C MET A 18 -24.92 25.85 17.96
N LEU A 19 -26.16 25.40 17.80
CA LEU A 19 -26.60 24.57 16.66
C LEU A 19 -26.33 25.21 15.28
N PRO A 20 -26.62 26.50 15.02
CA PRO A 20 -26.37 27.12 13.71
C PRO A 20 -24.87 27.26 13.39
N LYS A 21 -24.02 27.45 14.41
CA LYS A 21 -22.56 27.60 14.26
C LYS A 21 -21.91 26.27 13.86
N VAL A 22 -22.37 25.16 14.46
CA VAL A 22 -21.93 23.80 14.11
C VAL A 22 -22.37 23.43 12.70
N ALA A 23 -23.64 23.68 12.35
CA ALA A 23 -24.17 23.39 11.02
C ALA A 23 -23.40 24.13 9.89
N ARG A 24 -23.02 25.39 10.13
CA ARG A 24 -22.22 26.18 9.18
C ARG A 24 -20.81 25.61 8.99
N GLY A 25 -20.15 25.19 10.07
CA GLY A 25 -18.81 24.58 10.01
C GLY A 25 -18.79 23.25 9.26
N VAL A 26 -19.86 22.45 9.36
CA VAL A 26 -20.01 21.18 8.60
C VAL A 26 -20.23 21.44 7.12
N ALA A 27 -21.07 22.43 6.77
CA ALA A 27 -21.32 22.81 5.37
C ALA A 27 -20.04 23.34 4.67
N GLU A 28 -19.23 24.15 5.36
CA GLU A 28 -17.96 24.66 4.83
C GLU A 28 -16.94 23.54 4.60
N LYS A 29 -16.83 22.57 5.53
CA LYS A 29 -15.96 21.40 5.35
C LYS A 29 -16.41 20.53 4.18
N SER A 30 -17.71 20.29 4.03
CA SER A 30 -18.30 19.54 2.92
C SER A 30 -18.04 20.21 1.57
N GLY A 31 -18.19 21.54 1.49
CA GLY A 31 -17.87 22.32 0.28
C GLY A 31 -16.39 22.21 -0.12
N ARG A 32 -15.46 22.32 0.84
CA ARG A 32 -14.02 22.18 0.58
C ARG A 32 -13.63 20.77 0.13
N LEU A 33 -14.24 19.73 0.72
CA LEU A 33 -14.04 18.34 0.27
C LEU A 33 -14.52 18.15 -1.18
N SER A 34 -15.71 18.66 -1.53
CA SER A 34 -16.27 18.57 -2.89
C SER A 34 -15.38 19.30 -3.91
N SER A 35 -14.89 20.50 -3.58
CA SER A 35 -13.95 21.24 -4.43
C SER A 35 -12.62 20.49 -4.62
N LYS A 36 -12.08 19.88 -3.56
CA LYS A 36 -10.83 19.10 -3.62
C LYS A 36 -11.00 17.83 -4.48
N THR A 37 -12.12 17.13 -4.36
CA THR A 37 -12.46 15.97 -5.20
C THR A 37 -12.59 16.34 -6.68
N ARG A 38 -13.21 17.48 -7.00
CA ARG A 38 -13.31 17.98 -8.38
C ARG A 38 -11.93 18.34 -8.94
N GLN A 39 -11.08 18.97 -8.13
CA GLN A 39 -9.71 19.35 -8.54
C GLN A 39 -8.84 18.12 -8.82
N ILE A 40 -8.93 17.08 -7.99
CA ILE A 40 -8.20 15.81 -8.18
C ILE A 40 -8.67 15.11 -9.47
N LYS A 41 -9.98 15.06 -9.73
CA LYS A 41 -10.51 14.46 -10.96
C LYS A 41 -9.99 15.17 -12.21
N GLN A 42 -9.91 16.50 -12.20
CA GLN A 42 -9.36 17.28 -13.31
C GLN A 42 -7.85 17.04 -13.51
N GLN A 43 -7.09 16.83 -12.44
CA GLN A 43 -5.65 16.50 -12.53
C GLN A 43 -5.42 15.11 -13.13
N ILE A 44 -6.25 14.12 -12.79
CA ILE A 44 -6.20 12.78 -13.37
C ILE A 44 -6.51 12.84 -14.87
N GLU A 45 -7.61 13.51 -15.26
CA GLU A 45 -7.99 13.66 -16.67
C GLU A 45 -6.93 14.41 -17.50
N ALA A 46 -6.21 15.36 -16.90
CA ALA A 46 -5.10 16.05 -17.54
C ALA A 46 -3.88 15.15 -17.73
N LYS A 47 -3.53 14.35 -16.72
CA LYS A 47 -2.42 13.37 -16.77
C LYS A 47 -2.69 12.24 -17.77
N ASP A 48 -3.91 11.74 -17.84
CA ASP A 48 -4.30 10.72 -18.82
C ASP A 48 -4.19 11.24 -20.26
N ARG A 49 -4.50 12.52 -20.49
CA ARG A 49 -4.34 13.18 -21.80
C ARG A 49 -2.87 13.38 -22.17
N GLU A 50 -2.01 13.68 -21.19
CA GLU A 50 -0.55 13.77 -21.37
C GLU A 50 0.05 12.40 -21.75
N LEU A 51 -0.38 11.34 -21.05
CA LEU A 51 0.07 9.96 -21.30
C LEU A 51 -0.41 9.42 -22.66
N ALA A 52 -1.64 9.72 -23.06
CA ALA A 52 -2.18 9.30 -24.36
C ALA A 52 -1.47 9.98 -25.55
N GLY A 53 -0.84 11.14 -25.35
CA GLY A 53 -0.03 11.83 -26.36
C GLY A 53 1.37 11.21 -26.57
N SER A 54 1.89 10.47 -25.58
CA SER A 54 3.26 9.92 -25.60
C SER A 54 3.34 8.48 -26.16
N GLN A 55 2.21 7.80 -26.37
CA GLN A 55 2.16 6.41 -26.85
C GLN A 55 1.70 6.29 -28.31
N ARG A 56 2.46 6.89 -29.24
CA ARG A 56 2.46 6.45 -30.65
C ARG A 56 3.89 6.09 -31.08
N ALA A 57 4.29 4.86 -30.79
CA ALA A 57 5.35 4.18 -31.53
C ALA A 57 4.69 3.18 -32.49
N PRO A 58 5.14 3.07 -33.75
CA PRO A 58 4.47 2.23 -34.74
C PRO A 58 4.74 0.74 -34.49
N ASP A 59 3.75 -0.08 -34.81
CA ASP A 59 3.85 -1.55 -34.85
C ASP A 59 5.07 -2.00 -35.66
N ARG A 60 5.95 -2.78 -35.03
CA ARG A 60 7.01 -3.51 -35.71
C ARG A 60 6.63 -4.99 -35.74
N PRO A 61 6.70 -5.69 -36.89
CA PRO A 61 6.37 -7.10 -36.98
C PRO A 61 7.32 -7.95 -36.13
N ARG A 62 6.81 -9.08 -35.63
CA ARG A 62 7.62 -10.11 -34.95
C ARG A 62 8.40 -10.90 -35.99
N ASP A 63 9.70 -10.66 -36.07
CA ASP A 63 10.61 -11.54 -36.79
C ASP A 63 10.96 -12.72 -35.89
N HIS A 64 10.31 -13.86 -36.18
CA HIS A 64 10.78 -15.19 -35.80
C HIS A 64 11.96 -15.52 -36.70
N ASP A 65 13.18 -15.18 -36.27
CA ASP A 65 14.46 -15.82 -36.66
C ASP A 65 15.62 -15.05 -36.00
N ALA A 66 15.97 -15.44 -34.77
CA ALA A 66 17.27 -15.09 -34.18
C ALA A 66 18.12 -16.37 -34.14
N PRO A 67 19.33 -16.37 -34.72
CA PRO A 67 20.16 -17.56 -34.81
C PRO A 67 20.65 -18.02 -33.43
N ASP A 68 20.78 -19.34 -33.29
CA ASP A 68 21.36 -20.00 -32.12
C ASP A 68 22.75 -19.42 -31.85
N ARG A 69 22.87 -18.67 -30.75
CA ARG A 69 24.14 -18.04 -30.37
C ARG A 69 24.98 -19.09 -29.65
N VAL A 70 25.91 -19.68 -30.41
CA VAL A 70 27.05 -20.43 -29.88
C VAL A 70 27.70 -19.59 -28.79
N THR A 71 27.68 -20.12 -27.56
CA THR A 71 28.32 -19.52 -26.38
C THR A 71 29.85 -19.53 -26.56
N PRO A 72 30.53 -18.37 -26.46
CA PRO A 72 31.93 -18.38 -26.06
C PRO A 72 32.00 -18.77 -24.59
N GLU A 73 32.89 -19.71 -24.29
CA GLU A 73 33.32 -20.11 -22.96
C GLU A 73 33.64 -18.87 -22.11
N ALA A 74 32.71 -18.50 -21.22
CA ALA A 74 32.82 -17.35 -20.33
C ALA A 74 33.25 -17.80 -18.94
N ASP A 75 34.46 -18.33 -18.84
CA ASP A 75 35.18 -18.29 -17.57
C ASP A 75 35.76 -16.87 -17.41
N ARG A 76 35.35 -16.20 -16.33
CA ARG A 76 35.87 -14.93 -15.76
C ARG A 76 35.45 -13.60 -16.37
N LEU A 77 34.16 -13.26 -16.23
CA LEU A 77 33.75 -11.95 -15.72
C LEU A 77 32.52 -12.19 -14.83
N GLU A 78 32.63 -11.94 -13.52
CA GLU A 78 31.49 -12.06 -12.59
C GLU A 78 30.32 -11.23 -13.13
N GLY A 79 29.24 -11.89 -13.54
CA GLY A 79 27.96 -11.22 -13.79
C GLY A 79 27.53 -10.45 -12.53
N PRO A 80 26.60 -9.48 -12.64
CA PRO A 80 26.15 -8.73 -11.48
C PRO A 80 25.78 -9.69 -10.36
N ARG A 81 26.50 -9.61 -9.24
CA ARG A 81 26.27 -10.48 -8.08
C ARG A 81 24.81 -10.32 -7.69
N ARG A 82 24.05 -11.39 -7.81
CA ARG A 82 22.66 -11.37 -7.36
C ARG A 82 22.66 -11.18 -5.84
N PRO A 83 21.76 -10.35 -5.31
CA PRO A 83 21.62 -10.20 -3.87
C PRO A 83 21.26 -11.55 -3.24
N GLU A 84 21.86 -11.85 -2.10
CA GLU A 84 21.54 -13.03 -1.30
C GLU A 84 20.41 -12.76 -0.30
N GLN A 85 20.08 -11.48 -0.09
CA GLN A 85 19.12 -11.00 0.89
C GLN A 85 18.30 -9.85 0.31
N TYR A 86 17.11 -9.65 0.87
CA TYR A 86 16.23 -8.51 0.58
C TYR A 86 15.83 -7.83 1.88
N GLU A 87 15.33 -6.61 1.78
CA GLU A 87 14.94 -5.82 2.94
C GLU A 87 13.47 -6.04 3.26
N VAL A 88 13.18 -6.17 4.55
CA VAL A 88 11.83 -6.25 5.10
C VAL A 88 11.71 -5.19 6.18
N TYR A 89 10.73 -4.32 6.03
CA TYR A 89 10.51 -3.21 6.96
C TYR A 89 9.45 -3.54 8.01
N TYR A 90 8.56 -4.46 7.69
CA TYR A 90 7.58 -5.00 8.62
C TYR A 90 7.13 -6.39 8.17
N GLU A 91 6.86 -7.28 9.14
CA GLU A 91 6.32 -8.61 8.87
C GLU A 91 5.12 -8.89 9.79
N MET A 92 4.11 -9.57 9.25
CA MET A 92 2.99 -10.11 10.01
C MET A 92 2.60 -11.48 9.45
N THR A 93 1.88 -12.29 10.25
CA THR A 93 1.33 -13.59 9.81
C THR A 93 -0.19 -13.55 9.76
N LEU A 94 -0.77 -13.87 8.60
CA LEU A 94 -2.22 -13.92 8.41
C LEU A 94 -2.79 -15.09 9.20
N ASP A 95 -3.98 -14.88 9.76
CA ASP A 95 -4.78 -16.00 10.26
C ASP A 95 -5.04 -17.02 9.16
N GLU A 96 -5.02 -18.31 9.51
CA GLU A 96 -5.19 -19.40 8.55
C GLU A 96 -6.53 -19.32 7.79
N VAL A 97 -7.58 -18.83 8.46
CA VAL A 97 -8.90 -18.59 7.84
C VAL A 97 -8.84 -17.58 6.69
N ASP A 98 -7.84 -16.70 6.68
CA ASP A 98 -7.66 -15.68 5.66
C ASP A 98 -6.78 -16.16 4.50
N TRP A 99 -6.05 -17.28 4.58
CA TRP A 99 -5.09 -17.70 3.54
C TRP A 99 -5.69 -17.88 2.14
N ALA A 100 -6.93 -18.35 2.05
CA ALA A 100 -7.65 -18.55 0.78
C ALA A 100 -8.42 -17.30 0.32
N ARG A 101 -8.31 -16.17 1.04
CA ARG A 101 -8.99 -14.92 0.70
C ARG A 101 -8.24 -14.16 -0.40
N SER A 102 -8.82 -13.05 -0.84
CA SER A 102 -8.25 -12.25 -1.91
C SER A 102 -7.02 -11.46 -1.42
N ARG A 103 -6.16 -11.07 -2.35
CA ARG A 103 -5.02 -10.18 -2.06
C ARG A 103 -5.46 -8.89 -1.36
N SER A 104 -6.61 -8.33 -1.77
CA SER A 104 -7.16 -7.13 -1.14
C SER A 104 -7.49 -7.36 0.35
N VAL A 105 -8.01 -8.53 0.72
CA VAL A 105 -8.21 -8.88 2.13
C VAL A 105 -6.86 -8.95 2.84
N HIS A 106 -5.88 -9.66 2.28
CA HIS A 106 -4.55 -9.79 2.89
C HIS A 106 -3.88 -8.43 3.10
N PHE A 107 -3.94 -7.54 2.11
CA PHE A 107 -3.38 -6.19 2.20
C PHE A 107 -4.09 -5.34 3.26
N ASN A 108 -5.41 -5.43 3.37
CA ASN A 108 -6.13 -4.77 4.45
C ASN A 108 -5.71 -5.28 5.83
N ARG A 109 -5.55 -6.60 6.01
CA ARG A 109 -5.06 -7.20 7.27
C ARG A 109 -3.64 -6.75 7.59
N ALA A 110 -2.76 -6.72 6.60
CA ALA A 110 -1.38 -6.28 6.77
C ALA A 110 -1.28 -4.80 7.12
N ASN A 111 -2.09 -3.96 6.47
CA ASN A 111 -2.22 -2.55 6.85
C ASN A 111 -2.76 -2.40 8.28
N THR A 112 -3.67 -3.28 8.72
CA THR A 112 -4.10 -3.31 10.13
C THR A 112 -3.01 -3.65 11.10
N ALA A 113 -2.25 -4.69 10.84
CA ALA A 113 -1.15 -5.06 11.71
C ALA A 113 -0.10 -3.93 11.80
N LEU A 114 0.22 -3.29 10.67
CA LEU A 114 1.18 -2.18 10.63
C LEU A 114 0.68 -0.93 11.34
N ASP A 115 -0.59 -0.56 11.14
CA ASP A 115 -1.25 0.54 11.86
C ASP A 115 -1.23 0.32 13.38
N GLU A 116 -1.63 -0.87 13.82
CA GLU A 116 -1.61 -1.24 15.24
C GLU A 116 -0.17 -1.23 15.80
N ALA A 117 0.81 -1.73 15.06
CA ALA A 117 2.21 -1.73 15.47
C ALA A 117 2.74 -0.30 15.69
N MET A 118 2.49 0.61 14.75
CA MET A 118 2.89 2.01 14.87
C MET A 118 2.16 2.72 16.02
N GLN A 119 0.87 2.45 16.24
CA GLN A 119 0.14 3.02 17.38
C GLN A 119 0.66 2.54 18.75
N THR A 120 1.28 1.36 18.81
CA THR A 120 1.83 0.80 20.06
C THR A 120 3.28 1.16 20.33
N ASP A 121 4.03 1.59 19.33
CA ASP A 121 5.46 1.89 19.40
C ASP A 121 5.77 3.17 18.63
N ALA A 122 5.91 4.28 19.37
CA ALA A 122 6.16 5.59 18.80
C ALA A 122 7.52 5.71 18.12
N ASP A 123 8.56 5.02 18.61
CA ASP A 123 9.88 5.02 17.97
C ASP A 123 9.80 4.30 16.61
N PHE A 124 9.02 3.23 16.55
CA PHE A 124 8.74 2.51 15.30
C PHE A 124 7.89 3.35 14.33
N GLU A 125 6.87 4.06 14.80
CA GLU A 125 6.10 5.01 13.98
C GLU A 125 7.02 6.09 13.39
N ASP A 126 7.83 6.75 14.22
CA ASP A 126 8.77 7.80 13.78
C ASP A 126 9.77 7.26 12.75
N TRP A 127 10.27 6.04 12.95
CA TRP A 127 11.15 5.40 11.97
C TRP A 127 10.42 5.10 10.65
N MET A 128 9.21 4.54 10.70
CA MET A 128 8.41 4.24 9.51
C MET A 128 8.03 5.51 8.72
N GLU A 129 7.70 6.60 9.40
CA GLU A 129 7.45 7.91 8.78
C GLU A 129 8.72 8.48 8.14
N SER A 130 9.91 8.24 8.73
CA SER A 130 11.18 8.70 8.15
C SER A 130 11.52 8.02 6.82
N VAL A 131 11.12 6.75 6.64
CA VAL A 131 11.40 5.97 5.43
C VAL A 131 10.23 5.97 4.44
N SER A 132 9.01 6.26 4.90
CA SER A 132 7.80 6.35 4.09
C SER A 132 6.88 7.47 4.61
N PRO A 133 7.15 8.74 4.27
CA PRO A 133 6.33 9.85 4.76
C PRO A 133 4.83 9.68 4.47
N GLY A 134 4.01 9.92 5.48
CA GLY A 134 2.56 9.75 5.50
C GLY A 134 2.09 8.30 5.53
N ILE A 135 2.90 7.35 6.00
CA ILE A 135 2.50 5.94 6.04
C ILE A 135 1.44 5.67 7.10
N ALA A 136 1.51 6.31 8.27
CA ALA A 136 0.51 6.16 9.33
C ALA A 136 -0.89 6.54 8.81
N ASP A 137 -0.99 7.70 8.16
CA ASP A 137 -2.24 8.17 7.54
C ASP A 137 -2.78 7.25 6.45
N ARG A 138 -1.89 6.59 5.68
CA ARG A 138 -2.30 5.64 4.62
C ARG A 138 -2.88 4.36 5.20
N VAL A 139 -2.26 3.82 6.24
CA VAL A 139 -2.66 2.51 6.80
C VAL A 139 -3.80 2.62 7.81
N ALA A 140 -3.99 3.77 8.46
CA ALA A 140 -5.04 3.98 9.45
C ALA A 140 -6.47 3.91 8.87
N GLN A 141 -6.68 4.22 7.58
CA GLN A 141 -8.01 4.39 6.98
C GLN A 141 -8.90 3.13 7.04
N PRO A 142 -10.02 3.12 7.78
CA PRO A 142 -10.91 1.95 7.84
C PRO A 142 -11.56 1.63 6.49
N GLY A 143 -11.69 0.35 6.14
CA GLY A 143 -12.55 -0.09 5.03
C GLY A 143 -12.03 0.18 3.61
N GLY A 144 -10.77 0.55 3.45
CA GLY A 144 -10.15 0.82 2.16
C GLY A 144 -8.66 1.08 2.23
N ARG A 145 -7.96 0.43 3.19
CA ARG A 145 -6.53 0.62 3.45
C ARG A 145 -5.79 0.38 2.15
N GLN A 146 -5.36 1.45 1.50
CA GLN A 146 -4.60 1.35 0.27
C GLN A 146 -3.27 0.70 0.62
N ASN A 147 -2.66 -0.02 -0.34
CA ASN A 147 -1.28 -0.45 -0.14
C ASN A 147 -0.44 0.76 0.28
N PRO A 148 0.58 0.57 1.13
CA PRO A 148 1.62 1.57 1.34
C PRO A 148 2.09 2.09 -0.01
N SER A 149 2.50 3.35 -0.06
CA SER A 149 2.83 4.08 -1.29
C SER A 149 3.54 3.16 -2.30
N PRO A 150 2.92 2.83 -3.46
CA PRO A 150 3.50 1.86 -4.38
C PRO A 150 4.81 2.37 -4.99
N ALA A 151 5.12 3.66 -4.85
CA ALA A 151 6.43 4.21 -5.21
C ALA A 151 7.55 3.73 -4.26
N ASP A 152 7.21 3.45 -3.00
CA ASP A 152 8.19 3.19 -1.94
C ASP A 152 8.14 1.72 -1.51
N PHE A 153 6.95 1.24 -1.12
CA PHE A 153 6.77 -0.07 -0.51
C PHE A 153 5.57 -0.83 -1.09
N ILE A 154 5.65 -2.16 -1.03
CA ILE A 154 4.55 -3.04 -1.41
C ILE A 154 4.49 -4.25 -0.48
N TRP A 155 3.27 -4.75 -0.27
CA TRP A 155 3.06 -6.01 0.43
C TRP A 155 3.47 -7.20 -0.44
N HIS A 156 4.47 -7.93 0.03
CA HIS A 156 4.94 -9.20 -0.51
C HIS A 156 4.29 -10.37 0.24
N HIS A 157 3.73 -11.32 -0.52
CA HIS A 157 3.35 -12.62 0.02
C HIS A 157 4.59 -13.53 0.04
N ALA A 158 5.20 -13.74 1.20
CA ALA A 158 6.47 -14.45 1.33
C ALA A 158 6.40 -15.90 0.84
N HIS A 159 7.39 -16.35 0.07
CA HIS A 159 7.46 -17.77 -0.27
C HIS A 159 7.88 -18.57 0.97
N PRO A 160 7.27 -19.72 1.31
CA PRO A 160 7.66 -20.48 2.51
C PRO A 160 9.16 -20.76 2.64
N ASP A 161 9.84 -21.03 1.52
CA ASP A 161 11.30 -21.21 1.48
C ASP A 161 12.10 -19.98 1.95
N THR A 162 11.54 -18.77 1.88
CA THR A 162 12.21 -17.54 2.34
C THR A 162 11.91 -17.22 3.81
N VAL A 163 10.93 -17.91 4.41
CA VAL A 163 10.46 -17.67 5.79
C VAL A 163 10.40 -18.96 6.62
N LEU A 164 11.39 -19.83 6.46
CA LEU A 164 11.58 -21.05 7.25
C LEU A 164 10.36 -21.99 7.25
N GLY A 165 9.66 -22.09 6.12
CA GLY A 165 8.49 -22.95 5.93
C GLY A 165 7.17 -22.37 6.45
N ARG A 166 7.15 -21.13 6.97
CA ARG A 166 5.92 -20.48 7.44
C ARG A 166 5.00 -20.11 6.27
N ASN A 167 3.70 -20.33 6.47
CA ASN A 167 2.64 -19.88 5.57
C ASN A 167 1.97 -18.61 6.11
N GLY A 168 1.27 -17.88 5.24
CA GLY A 168 0.53 -16.67 5.61
C GLY A 168 1.37 -15.42 5.89
N VAL A 169 2.69 -15.46 5.65
CA VAL A 169 3.61 -14.39 6.03
C VAL A 169 3.58 -13.22 5.03
N MET A 170 3.07 -12.08 5.47
CA MET A 170 3.06 -10.83 4.72
C MET A 170 4.25 -9.98 5.12
N GLN A 171 5.03 -9.51 4.14
CA GLN A 171 6.20 -8.66 4.37
C GLN A 171 6.05 -7.33 3.63
N LEU A 172 6.34 -6.23 4.30
CA LEU A 172 6.47 -4.92 3.67
C LEU A 172 7.89 -4.79 3.13
N VAL A 173 8.02 -4.72 1.80
CA VAL A 173 9.31 -4.67 1.11
C VAL A 173 9.39 -3.47 0.19
N PRO A 174 10.58 -2.94 -0.13
CA PRO A 174 10.72 -1.87 -1.11
C PRO A 174 10.20 -2.30 -2.48
N THR A 175 9.38 -1.45 -3.12
CA THR A 175 8.86 -1.72 -4.48
C THR A 175 9.97 -2.05 -5.50
N PRO A 176 11.12 -1.36 -5.52
CA PRO A 176 12.21 -1.69 -6.45
C PRO A 176 12.72 -3.13 -6.31
N GLN A 177 12.73 -3.69 -5.09
CA GLN A 177 13.12 -5.08 -4.86
C GLN A 177 12.03 -6.05 -5.38
N HIS A 178 10.75 -5.72 -5.19
CA HIS A 178 9.61 -6.56 -5.60
C HIS A 178 9.15 -6.32 -7.06
N THR A 179 9.90 -5.54 -7.85
CA THR A 179 9.55 -5.30 -9.26
C THR A 179 9.95 -6.51 -10.12
N PRO A 180 9.07 -7.05 -10.98
CA PRO A 180 9.44 -8.12 -11.91
C PRO A 180 10.68 -7.78 -12.74
N GLY A 181 11.68 -8.67 -12.74
CA GLY A 181 12.96 -8.45 -13.41
C GLY A 181 14.02 -7.72 -12.58
N SER A 182 13.71 -7.29 -11.35
CA SER A 182 14.71 -6.81 -10.39
C SER A 182 15.73 -7.91 -10.05
N LEU A 183 16.89 -7.51 -9.51
CA LEU A 183 17.90 -8.46 -9.04
C LEU A 183 17.39 -9.33 -7.86
N TRP A 184 16.41 -8.85 -7.09
CA TRP A 184 15.83 -9.53 -5.94
C TRP A 184 14.64 -10.44 -6.30
N TRP A 185 14.10 -10.34 -7.52
CA TRP A 185 12.90 -11.08 -7.92
C TRP A 185 13.04 -12.59 -7.69
N GLY A 186 14.22 -13.16 -7.98
CA GLY A 186 14.48 -14.59 -7.80
C GLY A 186 14.53 -15.04 -6.35
N ILE A 187 14.95 -14.16 -5.42
CA ILE A 187 15.00 -14.50 -3.99
C ILE A 187 13.67 -14.23 -3.28
N LEU A 188 12.91 -13.20 -3.70
CA LEU A 188 11.55 -12.94 -3.22
C LEU A 188 10.55 -13.99 -3.77
N HIS A 189 10.74 -14.42 -5.02
CA HIS A 189 9.87 -15.38 -5.70
C HIS A 189 10.63 -16.61 -6.19
N PRO A 190 11.11 -17.50 -5.30
CA PRO A 190 11.64 -18.80 -5.69
C PRO A 190 10.69 -19.53 -6.66
N GLY A 191 11.24 -20.06 -7.76
CA GLY A 191 10.43 -20.69 -8.80
C GLY A 191 9.43 -19.76 -9.49
N ASN A 192 9.64 -18.44 -9.45
CA ASN A 192 8.75 -17.40 -9.97
C ASN A 192 7.36 -17.39 -9.31
N ARG A 193 7.29 -17.75 -8.03
CA ARG A 193 6.04 -17.83 -7.25
C ARG A 193 6.23 -17.14 -5.90
N GLY A 194 5.21 -16.41 -5.47
CA GLY A 194 5.10 -15.93 -4.08
C GLY A 194 4.16 -16.82 -3.26
N GLY A 195 4.09 -16.55 -1.96
CA GLY A 195 3.27 -17.27 -0.99
C GLY A 195 1.78 -17.30 -1.32
N PHE A 196 1.24 -16.26 -1.96
CA PHE A 196 -0.16 -16.23 -2.40
C PHE A 196 -0.53 -17.41 -3.31
N ALA A 197 0.43 -17.90 -4.11
CA ALA A 197 0.21 -19.03 -5.00
C ALA A 197 0.29 -20.40 -4.29
N ILE A 198 0.55 -20.42 -2.97
CA ILE A 198 0.91 -21.60 -2.19
C ILE A 198 -0.05 -21.79 -1.02
N TRP A 199 -0.19 -20.81 -0.12
CA TRP A 199 -0.82 -21.01 1.20
C TRP A 199 -2.31 -21.33 1.15
N GLY A 200 -3.05 -20.76 0.19
CA GLY A 200 -4.51 -20.86 0.10
C GLY A 200 -5.03 -22.00 -0.79
N LYS A 201 -4.15 -22.90 -1.26
CA LYS A 201 -4.54 -24.04 -2.09
C LYS A 201 -4.86 -25.24 -1.21
N LYS A 202 -6.14 -25.62 -1.16
CA LYS A 202 -6.58 -26.94 -0.69
C LYS A 202 -6.51 -27.94 -1.83
#